data_AF-A0A813NCI6-F1
#
_entry.id   AF-A0A813NCI6-F1
#
_cell.length_a   1.000
_cell.length_b   1.000
_cell.length_c   1.000
_cell.angle_alpha   90.00
_cell.angle_beta   90.00
_cell.angle_gamma   90.00
#
_symmetry.space_group_name_H-M   'P 1'
#
loop_
_entity.id
_entity.type
_entity.pdbx_description
1 polymer ?
#
loop_
_entity_poly.entity_id
_entity_poly.type
_entity_poly.pdbx_seq_one_letter_code
_entity_poly.pdbx_strand_id
1 'polypeptide(L)'
;MINRKIKQYEGVNLDEDIRVWIVHTHEIHANHHHYHSQPLLTSALVYCDDYDKKIIDLFEYDISDRRTLSIFVEQKVFLNSIYQLLSFDKDDDLLIFVRFYNSRYESLLYISHFLFPQQQSFQKCLHDIALQIKISISPSTTFIVHQAVPTHNQTHQYELIKASTYDSSLNQVLDPCLSGVSIIIQIIDINQTNDDYPLTTVEDYFRNIENRQEFDVCNRDSLRNECLFKLYLPMKTTIKEVIRLIAERIEYSQQQIILLKPSTSASLSNNTSSASSLHISTDQTLRDLYSNTRGSVTSPRKIYFRRLPFLYTELEQRRPIRIFFTNPMKKDEQREVQLYVKKSSTVAEFLDEVKQWLPTICSENGSQQLRLIEVTLSGPINSLPFHLHIWSDRSCMDELENCSNRYYHLEEIAMDEIDLGKDTELIPVAHYTRDNVIQINLQKFFPFLLKVIHNESFGDVKQRLQTKMRLLNREFEKYRFSIFNGSKVISRCDDNMGRINVNELKLVQSTCWLGLELPSTSNPRKTRKSLFSEKPIRIN
;
A
#
# COMPACT_ATOMS: atom_id res chain seq x y z
N MET A 1 -55.00 3.52 -9.69
CA MET A 1 -55.70 4.32 -8.65
C MET A 1 -54.73 4.72 -7.54
N ILE A 2 -53.76 5.56 -7.89
CA ILE A 2 -53.17 6.46 -6.89
C ILE A 2 -54.28 7.46 -6.61
N ASN A 3 -54.92 7.30 -5.46
CA ASN A 3 -56.11 8.06 -5.10
C ASN A 3 -55.81 9.57 -5.21
N ARG A 4 -56.74 10.30 -5.84
CA ARG A 4 -56.98 11.75 -5.69
C ARG A 4 -57.03 12.26 -4.22
N LYS A 5 -56.87 11.38 -3.23
CA LYS A 5 -56.80 11.70 -1.79
C LYS A 5 -55.46 12.27 -1.31
N ILE A 6 -54.39 12.27 -2.12
CA ILE A 6 -53.11 12.88 -1.73
C ILE A 6 -53.06 14.38 -2.07
N LYS A 7 -54.02 14.94 -2.82
CA LYS A 7 -54.03 16.35 -3.25
C LYS A 7 -54.10 17.40 -2.11
N GLN A 8 -54.22 17.00 -0.84
CA GLN A 8 -54.40 17.93 0.29
C GLN A 8 -53.72 17.49 1.60
N TYR A 9 -52.70 16.63 1.55
CA TYR A 9 -51.85 16.45 2.73
C TYR A 9 -50.63 17.37 2.60
N GLU A 10 -50.51 18.32 3.55
CA GLU A 10 -49.33 19.15 3.78
C GLU A 10 -49.03 20.28 2.76
N GLY A 11 -50.05 20.85 2.11
CA GLY A 11 -49.87 22.10 1.32
C GLY A 11 -49.04 21.96 0.04
N VAL A 12 -48.77 20.74 -0.41
CA VAL A 12 -48.14 20.43 -1.70
C VAL A 12 -49.22 20.13 -2.73
N ASN A 13 -49.32 20.94 -3.78
CA ASN A 13 -50.18 20.64 -4.93
C ASN A 13 -49.39 19.80 -5.93
N LEU A 14 -49.63 18.49 -5.97
CA LEU A 14 -48.88 17.54 -6.81
C LEU A 14 -48.87 17.91 -8.30
N ASP A 15 -49.88 18.62 -8.81
CA ASP A 15 -49.94 19.03 -10.22
C ASP A 15 -49.15 20.32 -10.50
N GLU A 16 -48.83 21.12 -9.47
CA GLU A 16 -48.17 22.43 -9.59
C GLU A 16 -46.74 22.46 -9.03
N ASP A 17 -46.44 21.60 -8.06
CA ASP A 17 -45.18 21.62 -7.30
C ASP A 17 -44.22 20.47 -7.68
N ILE A 18 -44.71 19.43 -8.37
CA ILE A 18 -43.92 18.25 -8.73
C ILE A 18 -44.22 17.83 -10.18
N ARG A 19 -43.19 17.38 -10.90
CA ARG A 19 -43.31 16.70 -12.19
C ARG A 19 -42.62 15.34 -12.14
N VAL A 20 -43.33 14.29 -12.57
CA VAL A 20 -42.81 12.92 -12.56
C VAL A 20 -42.38 12.50 -13.96
N TRP A 21 -41.16 11.98 -14.05
CA TRP A 21 -40.55 11.50 -15.27
C TRP A 21 -40.19 10.02 -15.10
N ILE A 22 -40.72 9.17 -15.97
CA ILE A 22 -40.43 7.72 -15.94
C ILE A 22 -39.11 7.48 -16.67
N VAL A 23 -38.16 6.86 -15.98
CA VAL A 23 -36.87 6.48 -16.54
C VAL A 23 -37.06 5.18 -17.34
N HIS A 24 -37.17 5.32 -18.66
CA HIS A 24 -37.24 4.21 -19.61
C HIS A 24 -35.85 3.81 -20.07
N THR A 25 -35.58 2.52 -20.14
CA THR A 25 -34.45 2.00 -20.89
C THR A 25 -34.95 1.47 -22.23
N HIS A 26 -34.84 2.25 -23.31
CA HIS A 26 -35.23 1.79 -24.64
C HIS A 26 -34.22 0.81 -25.21
N GLU A 27 -34.70 -0.14 -26.02
CA GLU A 27 -33.93 -0.91 -26.99
C GLU A 27 -34.12 -0.28 -28.38
N ILE A 28 -33.15 0.49 -28.91
CA ILE A 28 -33.27 1.01 -30.28
C ILE A 28 -32.83 -0.09 -31.26
N HIS A 29 -33.76 -0.61 -32.07
CA HIS A 29 -33.42 -1.40 -33.25
C HIS A 29 -33.18 -0.45 -34.43
N ALA A 30 -31.92 -0.25 -34.81
CA ALA A 30 -31.60 0.49 -36.03
C ALA A 30 -32.06 -0.33 -37.26
N ASN A 31 -33.07 0.16 -37.97
CA ASN A 31 -33.49 -0.37 -39.27
C ASN A 31 -32.47 0.03 -40.34
N HIS A 32 -31.29 -0.59 -40.33
CA HIS A 32 -30.45 -0.69 -41.52
C HIS A 32 -30.40 -2.15 -41.95
N HIS A 33 -30.84 -2.39 -43.19
CA HIS A 33 -30.85 -3.71 -43.81
C HIS A 33 -29.48 -4.38 -43.67
N HIS A 34 -29.52 -5.62 -43.16
CA HIS A 34 -28.41 -6.54 -42.97
C HIS A 34 -27.43 -6.17 -41.83
N TYR A 35 -27.76 -6.58 -40.61
CA TYR A 35 -26.99 -7.45 -39.72
C TYR A 35 -27.81 -7.59 -38.42
N HIS A 36 -27.75 -8.73 -37.74
CA HIS A 36 -28.43 -8.94 -36.45
C HIS A 36 -27.98 -7.86 -35.45
N SER A 37 -28.82 -6.85 -35.19
CA SER A 37 -28.56 -5.77 -34.25
C SER A 37 -29.06 -6.17 -32.86
N GLN A 38 -28.12 -6.25 -31.90
CA GLN A 38 -28.47 -6.26 -30.48
C GLN A 38 -29.02 -4.88 -30.08
N PRO A 39 -29.93 -4.85 -29.09
CA PRO A 39 -30.65 -3.64 -28.74
C PRO A 39 -29.79 -2.58 -28.04
N LEU A 40 -29.91 -1.33 -28.49
CA LEU A 40 -29.26 -0.14 -27.92
C LEU A 40 -30.00 0.32 -26.66
N LEU A 41 -29.37 0.24 -25.47
CA LEU A 41 -29.91 0.77 -24.21
C LEU A 41 -29.68 2.28 -24.08
N THR A 42 -30.71 3.10 -24.28
CA THR A 42 -30.73 4.53 -23.90
C THR A 42 -31.67 4.75 -22.73
N SER A 43 -31.26 5.54 -21.73
CA SER A 43 -32.19 6.00 -20.70
C SER A 43 -32.93 7.24 -21.20
N ALA A 44 -34.22 7.11 -21.50
CA ALA A 44 -35.09 8.22 -21.85
C ALA A 44 -35.99 8.57 -20.67
N LEU A 45 -36.31 9.85 -20.52
CA LEU A 45 -37.35 10.30 -19.61
C LEU A 45 -38.64 10.51 -20.38
N VAL A 46 -39.65 9.73 -20.01
CA VAL A 46 -41.01 9.91 -20.54
C VAL A 46 -41.81 10.66 -19.49
N TYR A 47 -42.41 11.78 -19.90
CA TYR A 47 -43.28 12.55 -19.03
C TYR A 47 -44.55 11.74 -18.70
N CYS A 48 -44.87 11.62 -17.41
CA CYS A 48 -46.08 10.95 -16.97
C CYS A 48 -47.20 12.00 -16.79
N ASP A 49 -48.10 12.09 -17.78
CA ASP A 49 -49.28 12.97 -17.77
C ASP A 49 -50.58 12.25 -17.38
N ASP A 50 -50.57 10.91 -17.34
CA ASP A 50 -51.73 10.07 -17.04
C ASP A 50 -51.68 9.49 -15.61
N TYR A 51 -52.14 10.31 -14.66
CA TYR A 51 -52.21 9.96 -13.24
C TYR A 51 -53.29 8.93 -12.87
N ASP A 52 -54.19 8.59 -13.82
CA ASP A 52 -55.31 7.67 -13.57
C ASP A 52 -54.96 6.21 -13.90
N LYS A 53 -53.92 5.98 -14.71
CA LYS A 53 -53.35 4.65 -14.98
C LYS A 53 -52.91 3.92 -13.71
N LYS A 54 -53.01 2.58 -13.68
CA LYS A 54 -52.42 1.82 -12.58
C LYS A 54 -50.91 1.79 -12.77
N ILE A 55 -50.16 1.74 -11.66
CA ILE A 55 -48.69 1.65 -11.71
C ILE A 55 -48.24 0.43 -12.54
N ILE A 56 -48.99 -0.68 -12.49
CA ILE A 56 -48.71 -1.86 -13.31
C ILE A 56 -48.80 -1.59 -14.82
N ASP A 57 -49.66 -0.65 -15.24
CA ASP A 57 -49.85 -0.26 -16.63
C ASP A 57 -48.73 0.71 -17.08
N LEU A 58 -47.99 1.32 -16.15
CA LEU A 58 -46.81 2.14 -16.45
C LEU A 58 -45.56 1.28 -16.75
N PHE A 59 -45.60 -0.03 -16.48
CA PHE A 59 -44.56 -0.98 -16.88
C PHE A 59 -44.73 -1.47 -18.32
N GLU A 60 -45.79 -1.08 -19.05
CA GLU A 60 -46.04 -1.53 -20.43
C GLU A 60 -44.96 -1.13 -21.45
N TYR A 61 -43.96 -0.34 -21.03
CA TYR A 61 -42.86 0.14 -21.86
C TYR A 61 -41.48 -0.42 -21.46
N ASP A 62 -41.39 -1.30 -20.45
CA ASP A 62 -40.13 -1.93 -20.03
C ASP A 62 -40.12 -3.41 -20.47
N ILE A 63 -39.33 -3.71 -21.51
CA ILE A 63 -39.16 -5.07 -22.05
C ILE A 63 -38.25 -5.90 -21.13
N SER A 64 -37.55 -5.25 -20.18
CA SER A 64 -36.73 -5.96 -19.21
C SER A 64 -37.60 -6.42 -18.04
N ASP A 65 -37.40 -7.67 -17.62
CA ASP A 65 -38.12 -8.41 -16.56
C ASP A 65 -37.93 -7.80 -15.13
N ARG A 66 -37.99 -6.46 -15.02
CA ARG A 66 -37.61 -5.68 -13.85
C ARG A 66 -38.84 -5.37 -13.00
N ARG A 67 -38.87 -5.92 -11.79
CA ARG A 67 -39.84 -5.59 -10.73
C ARG A 67 -39.63 -4.20 -10.10
N THR A 68 -38.84 -3.33 -10.73
CA THR A 68 -38.39 -2.04 -10.17
C THR A 68 -38.62 -0.94 -11.19
N LEU A 69 -39.51 0.00 -10.84
CA LEU A 69 -39.78 1.23 -11.60
C LEU A 69 -38.86 2.35 -11.11
N SER A 70 -38.06 2.92 -12.02
CA SER A 70 -37.22 4.08 -11.74
C SER A 70 -37.92 5.36 -12.19
N ILE A 71 -38.03 6.34 -11.29
CA ILE A 71 -38.64 7.64 -11.57
C ILE A 71 -37.68 8.78 -11.22
N PHE A 72 -37.61 9.79 -12.07
CA PHE A 72 -37.01 11.08 -11.77
C PHE A 72 -38.13 12.04 -11.36
N VAL A 73 -37.99 12.63 -10.17
CA VAL A 73 -38.98 13.55 -9.59
C VAL A 73 -38.41 14.95 -9.64
N GLU A 74 -38.94 15.78 -10.53
CA GLU A 74 -38.63 17.19 -10.59
C GLU A 74 -39.52 17.91 -9.58
N GLN A 75 -38.90 18.57 -8.60
CA GLN A 75 -39.61 19.28 -7.54
C GLN A 75 -39.27 20.77 -7.61
N LYS A 76 -40.28 21.59 -7.34
CA LYS A 76 -40.13 23.03 -7.12
C LYS A 76 -39.13 23.31 -5.98
N VAL A 77 -38.18 24.22 -6.22
CA VAL A 77 -37.21 24.67 -5.22
C VAL A 77 -37.50 26.12 -4.84
N PHE A 78 -37.47 26.45 -3.55
CA PHE A 78 -37.66 27.79 -3.04
C PHE A 78 -36.44 28.68 -3.38
N LEU A 79 -36.45 29.29 -4.56
CA LEU A 79 -35.43 30.24 -5.00
C LEU A 79 -36.10 31.46 -5.65
N ASN A 80 -35.79 32.65 -5.13
CA ASN A 80 -36.14 33.95 -5.71
C ASN A 80 -37.64 34.30 -5.85
N SER A 81 -38.52 33.75 -5.01
CA SER A 81 -39.94 34.16 -4.96
C SER A 81 -40.78 33.86 -6.22
N ILE A 82 -40.32 32.95 -7.08
CA ILE A 82 -41.08 32.47 -8.25
C ILE A 82 -41.87 31.21 -7.85
N TYR A 83 -43.17 31.21 -8.16
CA TYR A 83 -44.18 30.34 -7.52
C TYR A 83 -44.58 29.09 -8.32
N GLN A 84 -43.82 28.59 -9.29
CA GLN A 84 -44.27 27.42 -10.07
C GLN A 84 -43.11 26.70 -10.77
N LEU A 85 -43.28 25.38 -11.02
CA LEU A 85 -42.52 24.70 -12.07
C LEU A 85 -42.79 25.39 -13.41
N LEU A 86 -41.76 25.50 -14.26
CA LEU A 86 -41.94 26.01 -15.63
C LEU A 86 -42.94 25.13 -16.38
N SER A 87 -43.80 25.71 -17.21
CA SER A 87 -44.70 24.92 -18.08
C SER A 87 -43.89 23.98 -18.96
N PHE A 88 -44.44 22.80 -19.25
CA PHE A 88 -43.83 21.82 -20.15
C PHE A 88 -44.88 21.31 -21.12
N ASP A 89 -44.62 21.50 -22.40
CA ASP A 89 -45.38 20.90 -23.50
C ASP A 89 -44.68 19.60 -23.92
N LYS A 90 -45.36 18.46 -23.80
CA LYS A 90 -44.78 17.16 -24.15
C LYS A 90 -44.49 17.00 -25.65
N ASP A 91 -45.18 17.75 -26.49
CA ASP A 91 -45.07 17.68 -27.95
C ASP A 91 -44.04 18.70 -28.47
N ASP A 92 -43.90 19.84 -27.79
CA ASP A 92 -43.09 20.98 -28.24
C ASP A 92 -41.86 21.30 -27.38
N ASP A 93 -41.72 20.75 -26.17
CA ASP A 93 -40.57 20.99 -25.28
C ASP A 93 -39.70 19.75 -25.07
N LEU A 94 -38.44 19.99 -24.71
CA LEU A 94 -37.46 18.97 -24.32
C LEU A 94 -36.82 19.30 -22.98
N LEU A 95 -36.74 18.28 -22.12
CA LEU A 95 -35.93 18.31 -20.90
C LEU A 95 -34.48 17.91 -21.20
N ILE A 96 -33.53 18.78 -20.84
CA ILE A 96 -32.09 18.55 -21.03
C ILE A 96 -31.36 18.65 -19.71
N PHE A 97 -30.50 17.67 -19.41
CA PHE A 97 -29.56 17.73 -18.30
C PHE A 97 -28.23 18.32 -18.76
N VAL A 98 -27.72 19.28 -17.99
CA VAL A 98 -26.48 19.98 -18.32
C VAL A 98 -25.44 19.71 -17.25
N ARG A 99 -24.24 19.31 -17.70
CA ARG A 99 -23.03 19.32 -16.88
C ARG A 99 -22.03 20.30 -17.47
N PHE A 100 -21.21 20.89 -16.62
CA PHE A 100 -20.12 21.77 -17.01
C PHE A 100 -18.78 21.10 -16.72
N TYR A 101 -17.94 20.99 -17.73
CA TYR A 101 -16.57 20.50 -17.55
C TYR A 101 -15.62 21.66 -17.29
N ASN A 102 -14.95 21.61 -16.13
CA ASN A 102 -13.94 22.57 -15.77
C ASN A 102 -12.55 21.94 -15.89
N SER A 103 -11.85 22.26 -16.98
CA SER A 103 -10.49 21.77 -17.27
C SER A 103 -9.47 22.19 -16.20
N ARG A 104 -9.64 23.35 -15.57
CA ARG A 104 -8.75 23.85 -14.50
C ARG A 104 -8.81 22.99 -13.24
N TYR A 105 -9.98 22.47 -12.91
CA TYR A 105 -10.19 21.64 -11.71
C TYR A 105 -10.34 20.15 -12.04
N GLU A 106 -10.18 19.76 -13.31
CA GLU A 106 -10.35 18.38 -13.79
C GLU A 106 -11.65 17.74 -13.28
N SER A 107 -12.75 18.49 -13.35
CA SER A 107 -14.01 18.10 -12.71
C SER A 107 -15.23 18.36 -13.58
N LEU A 108 -16.21 17.47 -13.45
CA LEU A 108 -17.50 17.56 -14.09
C LEU A 108 -18.54 17.98 -13.06
N LEU A 109 -19.11 19.17 -13.23
CA LEU A 109 -20.10 19.72 -12.33
C LEU A 109 -21.50 19.51 -12.91
N TYR A 110 -22.41 18.89 -12.16
CA TYR A 110 -23.83 18.93 -12.53
C TYR A 110 -24.37 20.32 -12.26
N ILE A 111 -24.94 20.93 -13.30
CA ILE A 111 -25.45 22.30 -13.23
C ILE A 111 -26.92 22.28 -12.83
N SER A 112 -27.75 21.75 -13.72
CA SER A 112 -29.21 21.70 -13.60
C SER A 112 -29.77 20.91 -14.78
N HIS A 113 -31.09 20.75 -14.79
CA HIS A 113 -31.87 20.52 -15.99
C HIS A 113 -32.52 21.81 -16.51
N PHE A 114 -32.86 21.84 -17.79
CA PHE A 114 -33.48 22.96 -18.49
C PHE A 114 -34.60 22.45 -19.42
N LEU A 115 -35.62 23.28 -19.63
CA LEU A 115 -36.70 23.04 -20.58
C LEU A 115 -36.55 24.01 -21.75
N PHE A 116 -36.52 23.48 -22.97
CA PHE A 116 -36.43 24.29 -24.18
C PHE A 116 -37.40 23.77 -25.25
N PRO A 117 -38.01 24.67 -26.05
CA PRO A 117 -38.76 24.26 -27.23
C PRO A 117 -37.88 23.50 -28.22
N GLN A 118 -38.37 22.40 -28.80
CA GLN A 118 -37.57 21.55 -29.69
C GLN A 118 -37.12 22.26 -30.97
N GLN A 119 -37.86 23.31 -31.36
CA GLN A 119 -37.56 24.15 -32.52
C GLN A 119 -36.60 25.31 -32.20
N GLN A 120 -36.25 25.53 -30.94
CA GLN A 120 -35.31 26.58 -30.55
C GLN A 120 -33.91 26.27 -31.10
N SER A 121 -33.23 27.30 -31.60
CA SER A 121 -31.83 27.19 -32.04
C SER A 121 -30.93 26.72 -30.89
N PHE A 122 -30.09 25.73 -31.15
CA PHE A 122 -29.21 25.15 -30.13
C PHE A 122 -28.24 26.20 -29.54
N GLN A 123 -27.69 27.07 -30.39
CA GLN A 123 -26.83 28.18 -29.98
C GLN A 123 -27.53 29.11 -28.96
N LYS A 124 -28.81 29.40 -29.17
CA LYS A 124 -29.61 30.21 -28.25
C LYS A 124 -29.78 29.49 -26.91
N CYS A 125 -30.08 28.19 -26.92
CA CYS A 125 -30.17 27.38 -25.70
C CYS A 125 -28.86 27.41 -24.88
N LEU A 126 -27.70 27.28 -25.55
CA LEU A 126 -26.39 27.38 -24.88
C LEU A 126 -26.16 28.75 -24.23
N HIS A 127 -26.56 29.83 -24.90
CA HIS A 127 -26.47 31.18 -24.35
C HIS A 127 -27.40 31.36 -23.13
N ASP A 128 -28.66 30.90 -23.23
CA ASP A 128 -29.64 30.95 -22.15
C ASP A 128 -29.16 30.17 -20.92
N ILE A 129 -28.62 28.94 -21.13
CA ILE A 129 -27.99 28.13 -20.08
C ILE A 129 -26.87 28.93 -19.42
N ALA A 130 -25.96 29.47 -20.23
CA ALA A 130 -24.76 30.13 -19.75
C ALA A 130 -25.07 31.45 -18.98
N LEU A 131 -26.12 32.18 -19.36
CA LEU A 131 -26.66 33.31 -18.61
C LEU A 131 -27.22 32.89 -17.25
N GLN A 132 -28.01 31.81 -17.20
CA GLN A 132 -28.63 31.33 -15.96
C GLN A 132 -27.59 30.86 -14.94
N ILE A 133 -26.50 30.24 -15.38
CA ILE A 133 -25.39 29.80 -14.53
C ILE A 133 -24.42 30.92 -14.17
N LYS A 134 -24.69 32.16 -14.61
CA LYS A 134 -23.86 33.35 -14.36
C LYS A 134 -22.41 33.17 -14.83
N ILE A 135 -22.18 32.40 -15.89
CA ILE A 135 -20.87 32.40 -16.54
C ILE A 135 -20.75 33.74 -17.27
N SER A 136 -19.64 34.45 -17.03
CA SER A 136 -19.28 35.64 -17.81
C SER A 136 -18.89 35.23 -19.22
N ILE A 137 -19.86 35.24 -20.13
CA ILE A 137 -19.66 34.92 -21.55
C ILE A 137 -19.28 36.21 -22.28
N SER A 138 -18.13 36.21 -22.95
CA SER A 138 -17.83 37.22 -23.96
C SER A 138 -18.57 36.86 -25.26
N PRO A 139 -18.96 37.82 -26.11
CA PRO A 139 -19.45 37.50 -27.47
C PRO A 139 -18.51 36.60 -28.28
N SER A 140 -17.23 36.53 -27.89
CA SER A 140 -16.19 35.67 -28.48
C SER A 140 -16.04 34.29 -27.82
N THR A 141 -16.91 33.92 -26.86
CA THR A 141 -16.80 32.66 -26.14
C THR A 141 -17.20 31.49 -27.04
N THR A 142 -16.28 30.54 -27.22
CA THR A 142 -16.54 29.31 -27.98
C THR A 142 -16.96 28.18 -27.05
N PHE A 143 -18.16 27.65 -27.28
CA PHE A 143 -18.66 26.45 -26.61
C PHE A 143 -18.17 25.20 -27.34
N ILE A 144 -17.70 24.23 -26.56
CA ILE A 144 -17.52 22.84 -26.97
C ILE A 144 -18.58 22.04 -26.24
N VAL A 145 -19.40 21.30 -26.97
CA VAL A 145 -20.52 20.56 -26.38
C VAL A 145 -20.46 19.10 -26.77
N HIS A 146 -20.58 18.24 -25.77
CA HIS A 146 -20.68 16.80 -25.95
C HIS A 146 -22.06 16.31 -25.54
N GLN A 147 -22.62 15.37 -26.29
CA GLN A 147 -23.85 14.66 -25.93
C GLN A 147 -23.51 13.28 -25.38
N ALA A 148 -24.20 12.85 -24.32
CA ALA A 148 -24.14 11.48 -23.84
C ALA A 148 -24.75 10.53 -24.88
N VAL A 149 -24.01 9.49 -25.28
CA VAL A 149 -24.45 8.50 -26.25
C VAL A 149 -24.53 7.10 -25.62
N PRO A 150 -25.50 6.27 -26.01
CA PRO A 150 -25.59 4.89 -25.54
C PRO A 150 -24.35 4.08 -25.95
N THR A 151 -23.81 3.34 -24.99
CA THR A 151 -22.49 2.66 -25.05
C THR A 151 -22.35 1.51 -26.07
N HIS A 152 -23.35 1.24 -26.92
CA HIS A 152 -23.32 0.07 -27.80
C HIS A 152 -22.55 0.28 -29.11
N ASN A 153 -22.35 1.53 -29.57
CA ASN A 153 -21.76 1.79 -30.89
C ASN A 153 -20.45 2.60 -30.90
N GLN A 154 -19.97 3.08 -29.75
CA GLN A 154 -18.74 3.85 -29.65
C GLN A 154 -17.92 3.44 -28.43
N THR A 155 -16.60 3.58 -28.52
CA THR A 155 -15.65 3.39 -27.41
C THR A 155 -15.78 4.45 -26.31
N HIS A 156 -16.62 5.47 -26.49
CA HIS A 156 -16.74 6.62 -25.59
C HIS A 156 -18.21 6.84 -25.18
N GLN A 157 -18.44 7.23 -23.92
CA GLN A 157 -19.77 7.54 -23.38
C GLN A 157 -20.37 8.87 -23.88
N TYR A 158 -19.57 9.68 -24.57
CA TYR A 158 -19.92 11.02 -25.02
C TYR A 158 -19.37 11.28 -26.42
N GLU A 159 -20.14 11.98 -27.26
CA GLU A 159 -19.77 12.38 -28.62
C GLU A 159 -19.78 13.91 -28.75
N LEU A 160 -18.81 14.45 -29.49
CA LEU A 160 -18.70 15.88 -29.77
C LEU A 160 -19.77 16.33 -30.77
N ILE A 161 -20.58 17.32 -30.38
CA ILE A 161 -21.53 17.97 -31.28
C ILE A 161 -20.76 18.93 -32.19
N LYS A 162 -20.92 18.77 -33.50
CA LYS A 162 -20.24 19.61 -34.51
C LYS A 162 -20.69 21.07 -34.38
N ALA A 163 -19.75 21.99 -34.19
CA ALA A 163 -20.04 23.42 -34.10
C ALA A 163 -20.83 23.97 -35.30
N SER A 164 -20.69 23.37 -36.49
CA SER A 164 -21.44 23.74 -37.70
C SER A 164 -22.95 23.51 -37.60
N THR A 165 -23.43 22.74 -36.62
CA THR A 165 -24.86 22.47 -36.43
C THR A 165 -25.48 23.32 -35.33
N TYR A 166 -24.73 24.22 -34.66
CA TYR A 166 -25.25 24.96 -33.51
C TYR A 166 -26.37 25.94 -33.88
N ASP A 167 -26.42 26.43 -35.12
CA ASP A 167 -27.50 27.30 -35.58
C ASP A 167 -28.81 26.54 -35.88
N SER A 168 -28.75 25.21 -36.03
CA SER A 168 -29.92 24.35 -36.25
C SER A 168 -30.81 24.24 -35.01
N SER A 169 -32.03 23.74 -35.20
CA SER A 169 -32.98 23.51 -34.09
C SER A 169 -32.50 22.36 -33.20
N LEU A 170 -32.87 22.42 -31.92
CA LEU A 170 -32.48 21.47 -30.89
C LEU A 170 -32.72 19.99 -31.29
N ASN A 171 -33.88 19.71 -31.90
CA ASN A 171 -34.25 18.37 -32.37
C ASN A 171 -33.48 17.86 -33.60
N GLN A 172 -32.79 18.73 -34.33
CA GLN A 172 -31.91 18.36 -35.45
C GLN A 172 -30.47 18.11 -34.99
N VAL A 173 -30.08 18.73 -33.87
CA VAL A 173 -28.72 18.69 -33.32
C VAL A 173 -28.52 17.49 -32.40
N LEU A 174 -29.50 17.19 -31.56
CA LEU A 174 -29.44 16.08 -30.62
C LEU A 174 -30.06 14.82 -31.23
N ASP A 175 -29.36 13.68 -31.12
CA ASP A 175 -29.81 12.35 -31.60
C ASP A 175 -31.26 12.05 -31.11
N PRO A 176 -32.12 11.34 -31.89
CA PRO A 176 -33.55 11.60 -31.98
C PRO A 176 -34.21 11.68 -30.60
N CYS A 177 -34.70 12.89 -30.34
CA CYS A 177 -34.99 13.45 -29.04
C CYS A 177 -36.08 12.71 -28.28
N LEU A 178 -35.68 12.07 -27.19
CA LEU A 178 -36.54 11.86 -26.04
C LEU A 178 -36.06 12.80 -24.93
N SER A 179 -36.98 13.36 -24.16
CA SER A 179 -36.64 14.14 -22.97
C SER A 179 -35.67 13.35 -22.07
N GLY A 180 -34.73 14.05 -21.42
CA GLY A 180 -33.69 13.43 -20.59
C GLY A 180 -32.32 13.31 -21.26
N VAL A 181 -32.11 13.91 -22.45
CA VAL A 181 -30.77 14.03 -23.05
C VAL A 181 -29.83 14.74 -22.08
N SER A 182 -28.59 14.23 -21.97
CA SER A 182 -27.55 14.86 -21.17
C SER A 182 -26.46 15.42 -22.07
N ILE A 183 -26.15 16.71 -21.87
CA ILE A 183 -25.03 17.39 -22.52
C ILE A 183 -23.97 17.80 -21.51
N ILE A 184 -22.73 17.89 -21.98
CA ILE A 184 -21.60 18.46 -21.26
C ILE A 184 -21.14 19.69 -22.02
N ILE A 185 -21.08 20.82 -21.33
CA ILE A 185 -20.58 22.09 -21.88
C ILE A 185 -19.17 22.31 -21.35
N GLN A 186 -18.26 22.58 -22.27
CA GLN A 186 -16.93 23.09 -22.00
C GLN A 186 -16.78 24.45 -22.69
N ILE A 187 -16.13 25.41 -22.01
CA ILE A 187 -15.78 26.70 -22.60
C ILE A 187 -14.28 26.75 -22.85
N ILE A 188 -13.88 27.20 -24.04
CA ILE A 188 -12.47 27.46 -24.33
C ILE A 188 -12.10 28.81 -23.69
N ASP A 189 -11.29 28.76 -22.64
CA ASP A 189 -10.64 29.95 -22.09
C ASP A 189 -9.32 30.18 -22.84
N ILE A 190 -9.16 31.36 -23.43
CA ILE A 190 -7.99 31.76 -24.23
C ILE A 190 -6.70 31.73 -23.36
N ASN A 191 -6.83 31.78 -22.03
CA ASN A 191 -5.71 31.76 -21.08
C ASN A 191 -5.27 30.35 -20.64
N GLN A 192 -5.89 29.28 -21.14
CA GLN A 192 -5.46 27.91 -20.86
C GLN A 192 -4.34 27.51 -21.82
N THR A 193 -3.10 27.84 -21.48
CA THR A 193 -1.93 27.25 -22.15
C THR A 193 -1.85 25.76 -21.82
N ASN A 194 -1.63 24.93 -22.85
CA ASN A 194 -1.64 23.47 -22.78
C ASN A 194 -0.68 22.84 -21.74
N ASP A 195 0.28 23.58 -21.22
CA ASP A 195 1.32 23.04 -20.33
C ASP A 195 0.88 22.92 -18.86
N ASP A 196 -0.13 23.67 -18.41
CA ASP A 196 -0.53 23.71 -17.00
C ASP A 196 -1.63 22.68 -16.63
N TYR A 197 -2.37 22.13 -17.61
CA TYR A 197 -3.53 21.28 -17.37
C TYR A 197 -3.51 20.02 -18.26
N PRO A 198 -3.34 18.80 -17.69
CA PRO A 198 -3.16 17.58 -18.48
C PRO A 198 -4.47 17.02 -19.08
N LEU A 199 -5.64 17.43 -18.56
CA LEU A 199 -6.96 17.01 -19.05
C LEU A 199 -7.72 18.20 -19.65
N THR A 200 -7.25 18.70 -20.79
CA THR A 200 -7.80 19.92 -21.40
C THR A 200 -9.17 19.70 -22.02
N THR A 201 -9.58 18.47 -22.35
CA THR A 201 -10.85 18.16 -23.03
C THR A 201 -11.73 17.21 -22.23
N VAL A 202 -13.04 17.21 -22.52
CA VAL A 202 -14.00 16.24 -21.97
C VAL A 202 -13.62 14.81 -22.34
N GLU A 203 -13.14 14.59 -23.56
CA GLU A 203 -12.68 13.28 -24.04
C GLU A 203 -11.47 12.79 -23.23
N ASP A 204 -10.51 13.66 -22.94
CA ASP A 204 -9.36 13.32 -22.13
C ASP A 204 -9.75 12.99 -20.69
N TYR A 205 -10.73 13.71 -20.13
CA TYR A 205 -11.28 13.45 -18.80
C TYR A 205 -11.90 12.05 -18.69
N PHE A 206 -12.83 11.68 -19.60
CA PHE A 206 -13.44 10.36 -19.57
C PHE A 206 -12.44 9.26 -19.91
N ARG A 207 -11.57 9.47 -20.91
CA ARG A 207 -10.48 8.55 -21.21
C ARG A 207 -9.57 8.34 -20.01
N ASN A 208 -9.32 9.37 -19.20
CA ASN A 208 -8.54 9.23 -17.98
C ASN A 208 -9.26 8.33 -16.96
N ILE A 209 -10.53 8.59 -16.68
CA ILE A 209 -11.33 7.84 -15.70
C ILE A 209 -11.48 6.37 -16.09
N GLU A 210 -11.84 6.08 -17.34
CA GLU A 210 -12.04 4.71 -17.85
C GLU A 210 -10.75 3.89 -17.77
N ASN A 211 -9.60 4.55 -17.91
CA ASN A 211 -8.30 3.88 -17.85
C ASN A 211 -7.73 3.78 -16.43
N ARG A 212 -8.37 4.35 -15.41
CA ARG A 212 -7.91 4.22 -14.00
C ARG A 212 -8.12 2.81 -13.50
N GLN A 213 -7.10 2.29 -12.82
CA GLN A 213 -7.19 1.06 -12.05
C GLN A 213 -6.93 1.34 -10.58
N GLU A 214 -7.56 0.53 -9.74
CA GLU A 214 -7.35 0.57 -8.30
C GLU A 214 -6.04 -0.15 -7.93
N PHE A 215 -5.21 0.56 -7.16
CA PHE A 215 -3.96 0.06 -6.62
C PHE A 215 -3.93 0.16 -5.09
N ASP A 216 -3.72 -0.98 -4.43
CA ASP A 216 -3.41 -1.06 -3.02
C ASP A 216 -1.93 -0.71 -2.80
N VAL A 217 -1.65 0.34 -2.02
CA VAL A 217 -0.28 0.76 -1.70
C VAL A 217 0.14 0.13 -0.36
N CYS A 218 1.12 -0.77 -0.40
CA CYS A 218 1.59 -1.53 0.76
C CYS A 218 3.04 -1.19 1.11
N ASN A 219 3.30 -0.94 2.40
CA ASN A 219 4.67 -0.83 2.91
C ASN A 219 5.23 -2.23 3.23
N ARG A 220 6.32 -2.60 2.56
CA ARG A 220 7.01 -3.89 2.74
C ARG A 220 7.63 -4.05 4.13
N ASP A 221 7.95 -2.95 4.80
CA ASP A 221 8.58 -2.96 6.12
C ASP A 221 7.55 -3.21 7.24
N SER A 222 6.25 -3.17 6.92
CA SER A 222 5.19 -3.59 7.85
C SER A 222 5.14 -5.11 7.91
N LEU A 223 5.20 -5.66 9.12
CA LEU A 223 5.13 -7.11 9.41
C LEU A 223 3.95 -7.83 8.74
N ARG A 224 2.89 -7.09 8.39
CA ARG A 224 1.65 -7.64 7.84
C ARG A 224 1.40 -7.30 6.37
N ASN A 225 2.31 -6.57 5.70
CA ASN A 225 2.11 -6.05 4.33
C ASN A 225 0.72 -5.40 4.14
N GLU A 226 0.24 -4.70 5.16
CA GLU A 226 -1.08 -4.06 5.15
C GLU A 226 -1.15 -2.97 4.09
N CYS A 227 -2.31 -2.86 3.43
CA CYS A 227 -2.61 -1.74 2.54
C CYS A 227 -2.73 -0.47 3.39
N LEU A 228 -1.92 0.54 3.08
CA LEU A 228 -1.93 1.81 3.77
C LEU A 228 -3.02 2.74 3.23
N PHE A 229 -3.15 2.80 1.90
CA PHE A 229 -4.14 3.59 1.19
C PHE A 229 -4.25 3.10 -0.26
N LYS A 230 -5.27 3.60 -0.96
CA LYS A 230 -5.56 3.26 -2.35
C LYS A 230 -5.20 4.41 -3.27
N LEU A 231 -4.70 4.07 -4.45
CA LEU A 231 -4.49 5.00 -5.57
C LEU A 231 -5.32 4.55 -6.78
N TYR A 232 -5.93 5.50 -7.47
CA TYR A 232 -6.71 5.26 -8.68
C TYR A 232 -5.99 5.89 -9.86
N LEU A 233 -5.17 5.09 -10.54
CA LEU A 233 -4.20 5.59 -11.52
C LEU A 233 -4.36 4.92 -12.88
N PRO A 234 -4.19 5.66 -13.99
CA PRO A 234 -4.04 5.05 -15.30
C PRO A 234 -2.79 4.17 -15.39
N MET A 235 -2.85 3.12 -16.21
CA MET A 235 -1.66 2.28 -16.46
C MET A 235 -0.49 3.03 -17.11
N LYS A 236 -0.75 4.18 -17.74
CA LYS A 236 0.30 5.05 -18.33
C LYS A 236 1.03 5.92 -17.30
N THR A 237 0.59 5.95 -16.03
CA THR A 237 1.24 6.79 -15.01
C THR A 237 2.68 6.33 -14.80
N THR A 238 3.61 7.29 -14.77
CA THR A 238 5.04 7.04 -14.58
C THR A 238 5.34 6.66 -13.14
N ILE A 239 6.41 5.89 -12.95
CA ILE A 239 6.89 5.51 -11.62
C ILE A 239 7.28 6.73 -10.80
N LYS A 240 7.86 7.76 -11.43
CA LYS A 240 8.14 9.05 -10.80
C LYS A 240 6.90 9.66 -10.14
N GLU A 241 5.79 9.67 -10.87
CA GLU A 241 4.54 10.24 -10.37
C GLU A 241 3.92 9.38 -9.26
N VAL A 242 4.01 8.05 -9.37
CA VAL A 242 3.59 7.13 -8.31
C VAL A 242 4.38 7.40 -7.01
N ILE A 243 5.70 7.56 -7.10
CA ILE A 243 6.56 7.88 -5.95
C ILE A 243 6.16 9.23 -5.35
N ARG A 244 5.91 10.25 -6.19
CA ARG A 244 5.46 11.57 -5.75
C ARG A 244 4.16 11.48 -4.93
N LEU A 245 3.15 10.78 -5.45
CA LEU A 245 1.86 10.59 -4.78
C LEU A 245 1.99 9.82 -3.46
N ILE A 246 2.82 8.77 -3.43
CA ILE A 246 3.08 8.02 -2.20
C ILE A 246 3.76 8.93 -1.17
N ALA A 247 4.84 9.62 -1.58
CA ALA A 247 5.62 10.53 -0.75
C ALA A 247 4.76 11.60 -0.08
N GLU A 248 3.89 12.25 -0.86
CA GLU A 248 2.94 13.26 -0.38
C GLU A 248 1.97 12.67 0.66
N ARG A 249 1.44 11.47 0.40
CA ARG A 249 0.45 10.83 1.28
C ARG A 249 1.02 10.30 2.59
N ILE A 250 2.29 9.89 2.61
CA ILE A 250 2.98 9.39 3.80
C ILE A 250 3.89 10.42 4.47
N GLU A 251 3.88 11.67 3.98
CA GLU A 251 4.71 12.78 4.46
C GLU A 251 6.21 12.40 4.55
N TYR A 252 6.75 11.90 3.43
CA TYR A 252 8.13 11.39 3.38
C TYR A 252 8.87 11.85 2.12
N SER A 253 10.19 11.90 2.16
CA SER A 253 10.98 12.35 0.99
C SER A 253 10.89 11.36 -0.17
N GLN A 254 10.61 11.87 -1.37
CA GLN A 254 10.61 11.08 -2.61
C GLN A 254 11.94 10.35 -2.84
N GLN A 255 13.05 10.99 -2.47
CA GLN A 255 14.39 10.43 -2.64
C GLN A 255 14.71 9.30 -1.64
N GLN A 256 13.80 9.02 -0.70
CA GLN A 256 13.95 7.98 0.30
C GLN A 256 12.89 6.88 0.14
N ILE A 257 12.21 6.82 -1.02
CA ILE A 257 11.20 5.81 -1.34
C ILE A 257 11.66 5.03 -2.55
N ILE A 258 11.55 3.70 -2.47
CA ILE A 258 11.74 2.82 -3.63
C ILE A 258 10.51 1.95 -3.81
N LEU A 259 10.14 1.72 -5.07
CA LEU A 259 9.12 0.74 -5.43
C LEU A 259 9.75 -0.64 -5.59
N LEU A 260 8.96 -1.68 -5.35
CA LEU A 260 9.37 -3.06 -5.52
C LEU A 260 8.62 -3.66 -6.71
N LYS A 261 9.34 -4.41 -7.55
CA LYS A 261 8.70 -5.11 -8.68
C LYS A 261 7.67 -6.11 -8.15
N PRO A 262 6.45 -6.13 -8.71
CA PRO A 262 5.46 -7.16 -8.42
C PRO A 262 6.07 -8.51 -8.80
N SER A 263 6.29 -9.38 -7.82
CA SER A 263 6.87 -10.69 -8.10
C SER A 263 5.80 -11.75 -8.32
N THR A 264 6.05 -12.65 -9.26
CA THR A 264 5.33 -13.92 -9.36
C THR A 264 5.60 -14.73 -8.09
N SER A 265 4.61 -15.52 -7.68
CA SER A 265 4.53 -16.26 -6.41
C SER A 265 5.73 -17.16 -6.04
N ALA A 266 6.76 -17.27 -6.88
CA ALA A 266 7.95 -18.09 -6.68
C ALA A 266 9.15 -17.38 -6.02
N SER A 267 9.16 -16.05 -5.86
CA SER A 267 10.28 -15.35 -5.17
C SER A 267 10.02 -15.02 -3.70
N LEU A 268 8.84 -15.40 -3.17
CA LEU A 268 8.43 -15.06 -1.81
C LEU A 268 9.25 -15.73 -0.70
N SER A 269 10.17 -16.66 -1.01
CA SER A 269 10.94 -17.40 0.01
C SER A 269 12.44 -17.13 0.03
N ASN A 270 13.01 -16.35 -0.88
CA ASN A 270 14.44 -16.08 -0.88
C ASN A 270 14.71 -14.57 -0.78
N ASN A 271 15.32 -14.17 0.34
CA ASN A 271 15.88 -12.84 0.64
C ASN A 271 16.99 -12.39 -0.35
N THR A 272 17.05 -12.95 -1.56
CA THR A 272 18.03 -12.64 -2.61
C THR A 272 17.48 -11.68 -3.67
N SER A 273 16.23 -11.26 -3.58
CA SER A 273 15.58 -10.36 -4.55
C SER A 273 15.81 -8.87 -4.27
N SER A 274 16.79 -8.52 -3.43
CA SER A 274 17.23 -7.13 -3.22
C SER A 274 17.81 -6.48 -4.48
N ALA A 275 18.22 -7.25 -5.49
CA ALA A 275 18.67 -6.72 -6.78
C ALA A 275 17.52 -6.36 -7.75
N SER A 276 16.37 -7.01 -7.63
CA SER A 276 15.26 -6.85 -8.59
C SER A 276 14.49 -5.53 -8.44
N SER A 277 14.53 -4.91 -7.25
CA SER A 277 13.97 -3.60 -6.96
C SER A 277 14.86 -2.42 -7.39
N LEU A 278 16.15 -2.66 -7.65
CA LEU A 278 17.14 -1.61 -7.89
C LEU A 278 17.06 -0.99 -9.30
N HIS A 279 16.37 -1.65 -10.23
CA HIS A 279 16.30 -1.24 -11.64
C HIS A 279 14.85 -1.00 -12.08
N ILE A 280 14.08 -0.25 -11.30
CA ILE A 280 12.86 0.39 -11.82
C ILE A 280 13.27 1.82 -12.20
N SER A 281 13.33 2.11 -13.49
CA SER A 281 13.57 3.47 -13.95
C SER A 281 12.36 4.34 -13.59
N THR A 282 12.61 5.57 -13.13
CA THR A 282 11.55 6.54 -12.81
C THR A 282 10.67 6.89 -14.01
N ASP A 283 11.20 6.68 -15.22
CA ASP A 283 10.52 6.97 -16.49
C ASP A 283 9.68 5.79 -16.99
N GLN A 284 9.80 4.61 -16.38
CA GLN A 284 8.89 3.49 -16.65
C GLN A 284 7.47 3.85 -16.22
N THR A 285 6.49 3.17 -16.80
CA THR A 285 5.07 3.30 -16.45
C THR A 285 4.58 2.14 -15.58
N LEU A 286 3.41 2.29 -14.96
CA LEU A 286 2.72 1.19 -14.29
C LEU A 286 2.48 0.00 -15.25
N ARG A 287 2.18 0.27 -16.52
CA ARG A 287 2.05 -0.77 -17.55
C ARG A 287 3.34 -1.60 -17.66
N ASP A 288 4.50 -0.94 -17.70
CA ASP A 288 5.80 -1.62 -17.78
C ASP A 288 6.05 -2.45 -16.52
N LEU A 289 5.74 -1.89 -15.34
CA LEU A 289 5.90 -2.56 -14.05
C LEU A 289 5.08 -3.86 -13.94
N TYR A 290 3.89 -3.90 -14.53
CA TYR A 290 2.98 -5.05 -14.46
C TYR A 290 2.95 -5.94 -15.73
N SER A 291 3.65 -5.56 -16.80
CA SER A 291 3.67 -6.26 -18.10
C SER A 291 3.98 -7.76 -18.02
N ASN A 292 4.86 -8.16 -17.09
CA ASN A 292 5.32 -9.55 -16.92
C ASN A 292 4.57 -10.33 -15.83
N THR A 293 3.54 -9.75 -15.22
CA THR A 293 2.74 -10.42 -14.18
C THR A 293 1.68 -11.32 -14.82
N ARG A 294 2.09 -12.51 -15.27
CA ARG A 294 1.13 -13.56 -15.64
C ARG A 294 0.41 -14.05 -14.38
N GLY A 295 -0.75 -13.48 -14.06
CA GLY A 295 -1.67 -14.07 -13.07
C GLY A 295 -2.19 -13.20 -11.93
N SER A 296 -1.94 -11.88 -11.89
CA SER A 296 -2.65 -10.99 -10.94
C SER A 296 -3.75 -10.22 -11.67
N VAL A 297 -4.77 -10.95 -12.11
CA VAL A 297 -6.00 -10.39 -12.72
C VAL A 297 -6.98 -9.91 -11.64
N THR A 298 -6.71 -10.23 -10.37
CA THR A 298 -7.53 -9.75 -9.25
C THR A 298 -7.22 -8.29 -8.96
N SER A 299 -8.18 -7.43 -9.28
CA SER A 299 -8.27 -6.10 -8.68
C SER A 299 -8.56 -6.23 -7.18
N PRO A 300 -7.95 -5.41 -6.32
CA PRO A 300 -6.97 -4.37 -6.65
C PRO A 300 -5.53 -4.91 -6.84
N ARG A 301 -4.78 -4.32 -7.79
CA ARG A 301 -3.34 -4.61 -7.96
C ARG A 301 -2.56 -4.01 -6.80
N LYS A 302 -1.45 -4.62 -6.38
CA LYS A 302 -0.65 -4.11 -5.24
C LYS A 302 0.61 -3.41 -5.69
N ILE A 303 0.83 -2.18 -5.23
CA ILE A 303 2.08 -1.43 -5.33
C ILE A 303 2.81 -1.60 -3.99
N TYR A 304 3.95 -2.28 -4.02
CA TYR A 304 4.79 -2.40 -2.84
C TYR A 304 5.89 -1.35 -2.87
N PHE A 305 6.07 -0.65 -1.75
CA PHE A 305 7.18 0.27 -1.57
C PHE A 305 7.94 -0.03 -0.27
N ARG A 306 9.15 0.51 -0.16
CA ARG A 306 9.98 0.48 1.04
C ARG A 306 10.45 1.90 1.36
N ARG A 307 10.54 2.22 2.64
CA ARG A 307 11.19 3.45 3.11
C ARG A 307 12.68 3.19 3.28
N LEU A 308 13.49 4.11 2.79
CA LEU A 308 14.93 4.12 3.00
C LEU A 308 15.25 5.16 4.07
N PRO A 309 16.17 4.88 5.01
CA PRO A 309 16.64 5.88 5.95
C PRO A 309 17.72 6.81 5.34
N PHE A 310 18.07 6.61 4.07
CA PHE A 310 19.05 7.39 3.29
C PHE A 310 18.54 7.61 1.87
N LEU A 311 19.24 8.44 1.08
CA LEU A 311 18.86 8.75 -0.29
C LEU A 311 19.05 7.55 -1.23
N TYR A 312 18.11 7.30 -2.15
CA TYR A 312 18.17 6.17 -3.08
C TYR A 312 19.43 6.19 -3.97
N THR A 313 20.02 7.36 -4.20
CA THR A 313 21.28 7.52 -4.96
C THR A 313 22.47 6.86 -4.25
N GLU A 314 22.43 6.72 -2.92
CA GLU A 314 23.47 6.03 -2.15
C GLU A 314 23.37 4.51 -2.25
N LEU A 315 22.30 3.97 -2.84
CA LEU A 315 22.00 2.55 -2.82
C LEU A 315 23.04 1.70 -3.58
N GLU A 316 23.71 2.27 -4.58
CA GLU A 316 24.81 1.61 -5.32
C GLU A 316 26.09 1.45 -4.47
N GLN A 317 26.31 2.41 -3.57
CA GLN A 317 27.45 2.45 -2.66
C GLN A 317 27.18 1.69 -1.35
N ARG A 318 25.93 1.26 -1.16
CA ARG A 318 25.49 0.50 0.01
C ARG A 318 25.23 -0.96 -0.35
N ARG A 319 25.38 -1.83 0.64
CA ARG A 319 25.04 -3.26 0.50
C ARG A 319 24.10 -3.70 1.62
N PRO A 320 23.07 -4.50 1.31
CA PRO A 320 22.20 -5.04 2.33
C PRO A 320 22.96 -6.09 3.17
N ILE A 321 22.84 -5.98 4.49
CA ILE A 321 23.34 -6.96 5.45
C ILE A 321 22.22 -7.35 6.41
N ARG A 322 22.13 -8.64 6.72
CA ARG A 322 21.16 -9.15 7.71
C ARG A 322 21.82 -9.09 9.08
N ILE A 323 21.21 -8.35 10.00
CA ILE A 323 21.72 -8.14 11.35
C ILE A 323 20.66 -8.57 12.36
N PHE A 324 21.11 -9.28 13.37
CA PHE A 324 20.33 -9.63 14.55
C PHE A 324 20.60 -8.61 15.64
N PHE A 325 19.59 -8.24 16.41
CA PHE A 325 19.79 -7.44 17.61
C PHE A 325 18.80 -7.84 18.69
N THR A 326 19.23 -7.66 19.94
CA THR A 326 18.37 -7.88 21.10
C THR A 326 17.64 -6.59 21.41
N ASN A 327 16.31 -6.54 21.27
CA ASN A 327 15.55 -5.34 21.63
C ASN A 327 15.54 -5.18 23.16
N PRO A 328 16.06 -4.07 23.73
CA PRO A 328 16.06 -3.85 25.17
C PRO A 328 14.65 -3.85 25.79
N MET A 329 13.66 -3.33 25.06
CA MET A 329 12.28 -3.11 25.52
C MET A 329 11.36 -4.33 25.36
N LYS A 330 11.64 -5.21 24.38
CA LYS A 330 10.84 -6.42 24.16
C LYS A 330 11.61 -7.64 24.64
N LYS A 331 11.20 -8.10 25.82
CA LYS A 331 11.70 -9.29 26.48
C LYS A 331 11.58 -10.49 25.52
N ASP A 332 12.72 -11.12 25.23
CA ASP A 332 12.84 -12.48 24.69
C ASP A 332 12.80 -12.68 23.17
N GLU A 333 12.94 -11.62 22.36
CA GLU A 333 13.03 -11.75 20.90
C GLU A 333 14.29 -11.10 20.32
N GLN A 334 15.22 -11.95 19.83
CA GLN A 334 16.19 -11.54 18.82
C GLN A 334 15.43 -11.11 17.57
N ARG A 335 15.62 -9.86 17.15
CA ARG A 335 15.01 -9.32 15.94
C ARG A 335 16.00 -9.34 14.81
N GLU A 336 15.55 -9.81 13.66
CA GLU A 336 16.29 -9.70 12.42
C GLU A 336 15.87 -8.42 11.69
N VAL A 337 16.86 -7.65 11.26
CA VAL A 337 16.66 -6.45 10.43
C VAL A 337 17.64 -6.49 9.27
N GLN A 338 17.17 -6.04 8.10
CA GLN A 338 18.05 -5.81 6.95
C GLN A 338 18.50 -4.34 6.97
N LEU A 339 19.79 -4.12 7.19
CA LEU A 339 20.41 -2.80 7.20
C LEU A 339 21.24 -2.62 5.91
N TYR A 340 21.51 -1.37 5.53
CA TYR A 340 22.21 -1.04 4.29
C TYR A 340 23.50 -0.30 4.58
N VAL A 341 24.60 -1.02 4.59
CA VAL A 341 25.89 -0.48 5.02
C VAL A 341 26.62 0.15 3.85
N LYS A 342 27.22 1.34 4.07
CA LYS A 342 28.18 1.93 3.14
C LYS A 342 29.42 1.04 3.06
N LYS A 343 29.79 0.65 1.86
CA LYS A 343 30.95 -0.23 1.60
C LYS A 343 32.25 0.33 2.21
N SER A 344 32.46 1.63 2.04
CA SER A 344 33.64 2.36 2.50
C SER A 344 33.61 2.83 3.95
N SER A 345 32.53 2.61 4.72
CA SER A 345 32.45 3.11 6.09
C SER A 345 33.21 2.20 7.06
N THR A 346 33.64 2.76 8.18
CA THR A 346 34.15 1.97 9.30
C THR A 346 33.02 1.35 10.12
N VAL A 347 33.35 0.38 10.98
CA VAL A 347 32.39 -0.21 11.94
C VAL A 347 31.84 0.87 12.87
N ALA A 348 32.67 1.80 13.38
CA ALA A 348 32.21 2.88 14.25
C ALA A 348 31.16 3.77 13.57
N GLU A 349 31.43 4.23 12.35
CA GLU A 349 30.49 5.04 11.56
C GLU A 349 29.18 4.29 11.30
N PHE A 350 29.26 3.00 11.00
CA PHE A 350 28.08 2.16 10.82
C PHE A 350 27.26 2.05 12.11
N LEU A 351 27.89 1.81 13.26
CA LEU A 351 27.21 1.70 14.55
C LEU A 351 26.48 2.99 14.93
N ASP A 352 27.08 4.15 14.68
CA ASP A 352 26.44 5.44 14.94
C ASP A 352 25.29 5.72 13.97
N GLU A 353 25.41 5.33 12.70
CA GLU A 353 24.31 5.40 11.73
C GLU A 353 23.14 4.48 12.14
N VAL A 354 23.42 3.28 12.65
CA VAL A 354 22.37 2.36 13.13
C VAL A 354 21.60 2.92 14.32
N LYS A 355 22.25 3.62 15.25
CA LYS A 355 21.54 4.26 16.38
C LYS A 355 20.52 5.29 15.90
N GLN A 356 20.81 6.00 14.82
CA GLN A 356 19.85 6.96 14.23
C GLN A 356 18.66 6.24 13.59
N TRP A 357 18.91 5.10 12.93
CA TRP A 357 17.86 4.33 12.26
C TRP A 357 17.01 3.50 13.23
N LEU A 358 17.61 3.05 14.32
CA LEU A 358 16.99 2.25 15.37
C LEU A 358 17.18 2.92 16.73
N PRO A 359 16.45 4.02 17.03
CA PRO A 359 16.64 4.78 18.28
C PRO A 359 16.47 3.96 19.56
N THR A 360 15.72 2.85 19.50
CA THR A 360 15.45 1.96 20.64
C THR A 360 16.39 0.75 20.70
N ILE A 361 17.51 0.75 19.95
CA ILE A 361 18.46 -0.37 19.97
C ILE A 361 19.26 -0.42 21.28
N CYS A 362 19.49 0.74 21.90
CA CYS A 362 20.12 0.87 23.22
C CYS A 362 19.05 1.12 24.29
N SER A 363 19.31 0.67 25.53
CA SER A 363 18.50 0.98 26.70
C SER A 363 18.70 2.44 27.11
N GLU A 364 17.65 3.15 27.54
CA GLU A 364 17.75 4.56 27.97
C GLU A 364 18.81 4.78 29.06
N ASN A 365 18.94 3.82 29.99
CA ASN A 365 19.92 3.84 31.08
C ASN A 365 21.13 2.93 30.82
N GLY A 366 21.33 2.51 29.58
CA GLY A 366 22.46 1.67 29.18
C GLY A 366 23.71 2.48 28.82
N SER A 367 24.72 1.82 28.29
CA SER A 367 26.00 2.44 27.93
C SER A 367 25.94 3.35 26.70
N GLN A 368 24.90 3.18 25.86
CA GLN A 368 24.81 3.81 24.53
C GLN A 368 25.94 3.41 23.56
N GLN A 369 26.77 2.43 23.93
CA GLN A 369 27.85 1.90 23.10
C GLN A 369 27.41 0.56 22.51
N LEU A 370 27.40 0.47 21.19
CA LEU A 370 27.11 -0.76 20.48
C LEU A 370 28.42 -1.47 20.14
N ARG A 371 28.36 -2.79 20.00
CA ARG A 371 29.41 -3.57 19.33
C ARG A 371 28.82 -4.46 18.25
N LEU A 372 29.62 -4.70 17.21
CA LEU A 372 29.30 -5.65 16.16
C LEU A 372 30.01 -6.98 16.42
N ILE A 373 29.23 -8.04 16.52
CA ILE A 373 29.72 -9.40 16.71
C ILE A 373 29.38 -10.24 15.48
N GLU A 374 30.37 -10.90 14.93
CA GLU A 374 30.18 -11.92 13.92
C GLU A 374 30.20 -13.31 14.55
N VAL A 375 29.17 -14.09 14.26
CA VAL A 375 29.09 -15.52 14.57
C VAL A 375 29.31 -16.30 13.29
N THR A 376 30.48 -16.92 13.17
CA THR A 376 30.80 -17.81 12.06
C THR A 376 30.56 -19.25 12.47
N LEU A 377 29.68 -19.94 11.75
CA LEU A 377 29.43 -21.36 11.92
C LEU A 377 30.43 -22.15 11.09
N SER A 378 31.14 -23.05 11.74
CA SER A 378 32.08 -23.92 11.07
C SER A 378 31.42 -25.25 10.69
N GLY A 379 31.82 -25.78 9.53
CA GLY A 379 31.45 -27.13 9.13
C GLY A 379 32.12 -28.20 10.01
N PRO A 380 31.73 -29.48 9.87
CA PRO A 380 32.21 -30.60 10.70
C PRO A 380 33.72 -30.88 10.62
N ILE A 381 34.46 -30.16 9.76
CA ILE A 381 35.89 -30.32 9.51
C ILE A 381 36.74 -29.46 10.48
N ASN A 382 36.19 -28.39 11.05
CA ASN A 382 36.95 -27.50 11.94
C ASN A 382 36.88 -27.99 13.39
N SER A 383 37.96 -27.74 14.14
CA SER A 383 38.05 -28.06 15.58
C SER A 383 37.06 -27.27 16.43
N LEU A 384 36.67 -26.07 15.99
CA LEU A 384 35.72 -25.20 16.68
C LEU A 384 34.38 -25.17 15.92
N PRO A 385 33.25 -25.47 16.57
CA PRO A 385 31.95 -25.54 15.92
C PRO A 385 31.35 -24.16 15.54
N PHE A 386 31.76 -23.11 16.24
CA PHE A 386 31.42 -21.71 15.92
C PHE A 386 32.53 -20.78 16.42
N HIS A 387 32.68 -19.61 15.82
CA HIS A 387 33.60 -18.57 16.25
C HIS A 387 32.82 -17.26 16.47
N LEU A 388 33.06 -16.58 17.59
CA LEU A 388 32.58 -15.20 17.79
C LEU A 388 33.74 -14.23 17.62
N HIS A 389 33.57 -13.26 16.72
CA HIS A 389 34.52 -12.20 16.47
C HIS A 389 33.89 -10.85 16.79
N ILE A 390 34.51 -10.09 17.70
CA ILE A 390 34.14 -8.68 17.93
C ILE A 390 34.89 -7.85 16.89
N TRP A 391 34.16 -7.16 16.04
CA TRP A 391 34.75 -6.29 15.04
C TRP A 391 35.33 -5.03 15.68
N SER A 392 36.52 -4.63 15.24
CA SER A 392 37.16 -3.38 15.66
C SER A 392 36.43 -2.20 15.05
N ASP A 393 36.25 -1.13 15.81
CA ASP A 393 35.68 0.15 15.36
C ASP A 393 36.35 0.71 14.10
N ARG A 394 37.63 0.39 13.89
CA ARG A 394 38.43 0.86 12.74
C ARG A 394 38.33 -0.04 11.51
N SER A 395 37.78 -1.25 11.65
CA SER A 395 37.65 -2.18 10.53
C SER A 395 36.73 -1.62 9.46
N CYS A 396 37.02 -1.93 8.21
CA CYS A 396 36.20 -1.49 7.09
C CYS A 396 34.97 -2.39 6.95
N MET A 397 33.80 -1.79 6.71
CA MET A 397 32.58 -2.55 6.55
C MET A 397 32.59 -3.45 5.32
N ASP A 398 33.43 -3.19 4.30
CA ASP A 398 33.60 -4.08 3.14
C ASP A 398 34.19 -5.45 3.49
N GLU A 399 34.90 -5.58 4.62
CA GLU A 399 35.51 -6.84 5.06
C GLU A 399 34.47 -7.88 5.52
N LEU A 400 33.25 -7.45 5.86
CA LEU A 400 32.19 -8.38 6.26
C LEU A 400 31.75 -9.22 5.05
N GLU A 401 31.51 -10.51 5.25
CA GLU A 401 31.08 -11.43 4.20
C GLU A 401 29.60 -11.78 4.38
N ASN A 402 28.79 -11.59 3.33
CA ASN A 402 27.38 -11.98 3.35
C ASN A 402 27.22 -13.44 2.89
N CYS A 403 27.66 -14.37 3.72
CA CYS A 403 27.61 -15.82 3.48
C CYS A 403 26.61 -16.51 4.41
N SER A 404 26.06 -17.66 4.00
CA SER A 404 24.99 -18.36 4.73
C SER A 404 25.41 -18.93 6.10
N ASN A 405 26.71 -19.04 6.36
CA ASN A 405 27.28 -19.53 7.61
C ASN A 405 27.78 -18.41 8.53
N ARG A 406 27.66 -17.13 8.14
CA ARG A 406 28.04 -15.98 8.97
C ARG A 406 26.80 -15.20 9.37
N TYR A 407 26.75 -14.81 10.63
CA TYR A 407 25.65 -14.03 11.20
C TYR A 407 26.22 -12.83 11.95
N TYR A 408 25.60 -11.68 11.76
CA TYR A 408 26.01 -10.44 12.41
C TYR A 408 25.03 -10.06 13.50
N HIS A 409 25.54 -9.74 14.68
CA HIS A 409 24.75 -9.35 15.85
C HIS A 409 25.20 -7.98 16.35
N LEU A 410 24.22 -7.11 16.63
CA LEU A 410 24.43 -5.87 17.34
C LEU A 410 23.88 -6.00 18.75
N GLU A 411 24.72 -5.68 19.73
CA GLU A 411 24.31 -5.55 21.11
C GLU A 411 24.91 -4.30 21.75
N GLU A 412 24.18 -3.77 22.73
CA GLU A 412 24.68 -2.74 23.63
C GLU A 412 25.70 -3.37 24.59
N ILE A 413 26.88 -2.77 24.68
CA ILE A 413 27.94 -3.17 25.60
C ILE A 413 27.44 -2.90 27.03
N ALA A 414 27.48 -3.89 27.90
CA ALA A 414 27.10 -3.69 29.30
C ALA A 414 28.05 -2.67 29.97
N MET A 415 27.55 -1.89 30.94
CA MET A 415 28.35 -0.86 31.62
C MET A 415 29.66 -1.39 32.21
N ASP A 416 29.66 -2.64 32.68
CA ASP A 416 30.84 -3.29 33.26
C ASP A 416 31.72 -4.00 32.21
N GLU A 417 31.35 -3.98 30.94
CA GLU A 417 32.10 -4.54 29.81
C GLU A 417 32.78 -3.45 28.94
N ILE A 418 32.55 -2.16 29.20
CA ILE A 418 33.16 -1.04 28.44
C ILE A 418 34.69 -1.09 28.52
N ASP A 419 35.22 -1.15 29.74
CA ASP A 419 36.64 -1.30 30.02
C ASP A 419 36.90 -2.62 30.72
N LEU A 420 37.25 -3.64 29.94
CA LEU A 420 37.65 -4.94 30.47
C LEU A 420 39.00 -4.79 31.20
N GLY A 421 38.98 -4.95 32.53
CA GLY A 421 40.19 -4.98 33.34
C GLY A 421 41.08 -6.19 33.01
N LYS A 422 42.36 -6.15 33.43
CA LYS A 422 43.36 -7.20 33.14
C LYS A 422 42.97 -8.59 33.65
N ASP A 423 42.21 -8.63 34.74
CA ASP A 423 41.71 -9.84 35.39
C ASP A 423 40.35 -10.30 34.83
N THR A 424 39.87 -9.68 33.76
CA THR A 424 38.58 -10.01 33.15
C THR A 424 38.75 -10.46 31.71
N GLU A 425 37.80 -11.26 31.23
CA GLU A 425 37.80 -11.79 29.87
C GLU A 425 36.36 -12.01 29.38
N LEU A 426 36.13 -11.88 28.07
CA LEU A 426 34.86 -12.28 27.44
C LEU A 426 35.02 -13.69 26.87
N ILE A 427 34.19 -14.63 27.33
CA ILE A 427 34.18 -15.99 26.79
C ILE A 427 32.96 -16.25 25.90
N PRO A 428 33.12 -17.00 24.81
CA PRO A 428 32.00 -17.49 24.02
C PRO A 428 31.08 -18.42 24.82
N VAL A 429 29.77 -18.27 24.64
CA VAL A 429 28.73 -19.12 25.24
C VAL A 429 27.79 -19.63 24.15
N ALA A 430 27.48 -20.93 24.17
CA ALA A 430 26.51 -21.51 23.24
C ALA A 430 25.70 -22.66 23.86
N HIS A 431 24.53 -22.91 23.28
CA HIS A 431 23.64 -23.98 23.69
C HIS A 431 24.00 -25.29 23.02
N TYR A 432 23.89 -26.41 23.74
CA TYR A 432 24.13 -27.74 23.19
C TYR A 432 23.12 -28.77 23.71
N THR A 433 22.91 -29.85 22.95
CA THR A 433 22.12 -31.01 23.40
C THR A 433 23.01 -32.02 24.13
N ARG A 434 22.42 -32.95 24.87
CA ARG A 434 23.13 -34.05 25.54
C ARG A 434 24.14 -34.80 24.66
N ASP A 435 23.92 -34.88 23.35
CA ASP A 435 24.81 -35.52 22.38
C ASP A 435 25.99 -34.62 21.94
N ASN A 436 26.28 -33.55 22.69
CA ASN A 436 27.29 -32.52 22.38
C ASN A 436 27.09 -31.79 21.04
N VAL A 437 25.88 -31.87 20.48
CA VAL A 437 25.50 -31.13 19.28
C VAL A 437 25.07 -29.72 19.67
N ILE A 438 25.76 -28.71 19.17
CA ILE A 438 25.40 -27.31 19.37
C ILE A 438 24.07 -27.01 18.70
N GLN A 439 23.21 -26.30 19.42
CA GLN A 439 21.93 -25.84 18.96
C GLN A 439 22.02 -24.35 18.69
N ILE A 440 21.97 -24.01 17.41
CA ILE A 440 21.93 -22.62 16.96
C ILE A 440 20.55 -22.38 16.41
N ASN A 441 19.80 -21.59 17.15
CA ASN A 441 18.54 -21.04 16.72
C ASN A 441 18.67 -19.53 16.86
N LEU A 442 18.68 -18.81 15.75
CA LEU A 442 18.95 -17.37 15.73
C LEU A 442 17.94 -16.54 16.52
N GLN A 443 16.77 -17.09 16.84
CA GLN A 443 15.76 -16.44 17.65
C GLN A 443 15.89 -16.73 19.16
N LYS A 444 16.35 -17.94 19.54
CA LYS A 444 16.29 -18.41 20.94
C LYS A 444 17.61 -18.90 21.52
N PHE A 445 18.49 -19.46 20.71
CA PHE A 445 19.75 -20.08 21.12
C PHE A 445 20.94 -19.47 20.38
N PHE A 446 20.93 -18.14 20.23
CA PHE A 446 22.03 -17.41 19.59
C PHE A 446 23.27 -17.44 20.49
N PRO A 447 24.47 -17.77 19.97
CA PRO A 447 25.71 -17.69 20.74
C PRO A 447 26.01 -16.25 21.19
N PHE A 448 26.55 -16.09 22.39
CA PHE A 448 26.81 -14.76 22.96
C PHE A 448 28.12 -14.74 23.77
N LEU A 449 28.59 -13.55 24.12
CA LEU A 449 29.77 -13.38 24.96
C LEU A 449 29.36 -13.19 26.43
N LEU A 450 30.10 -13.78 27.36
CA LEU A 450 29.90 -13.59 28.79
C LEU A 450 31.22 -13.13 29.43
N LYS A 451 31.16 -12.03 30.18
CA LYS A 451 32.27 -11.59 31.02
C LYS A 451 32.51 -12.59 32.15
N VAL A 452 33.78 -12.95 32.33
CA VAL A 452 34.28 -13.70 33.48
C VAL A 452 35.44 -12.95 34.15
N ILE A 453 35.60 -13.18 35.45
CA ILE A 453 36.56 -12.49 36.31
C ILE A 453 37.50 -13.52 36.94
N HIS A 454 38.80 -13.22 36.99
CA HIS A 454 39.79 -14.09 37.60
C HIS A 454 39.46 -14.33 39.07
N ASN A 455 39.58 -15.59 39.47
CA ASN A 455 39.33 -16.06 40.81
C ASN A 455 37.86 -15.91 41.29
N GLU A 456 36.89 -15.65 40.40
CA GLU A 456 35.47 -15.64 40.79
C GLU A 456 34.90 -17.05 40.97
N SER A 457 33.81 -17.17 41.73
CA SER A 457 33.12 -18.45 41.89
C SER A 457 32.24 -18.75 40.67
N PHE A 458 32.01 -20.03 40.38
CA PHE A 458 31.08 -20.38 39.31
C PHE A 458 29.63 -20.00 39.63
N GLY A 459 29.29 -19.84 40.91
CA GLY A 459 28.00 -19.29 41.34
C GLY A 459 27.78 -17.87 40.81
N ASP A 460 28.81 -17.03 40.86
CA ASP A 460 28.75 -15.66 40.34
C ASP A 460 28.59 -15.66 38.81
N VAL A 461 29.30 -16.55 38.11
CA VAL A 461 29.16 -16.76 36.66
C VAL A 461 27.72 -17.20 36.31
N LYS A 462 27.15 -18.14 37.07
CA LYS A 462 25.77 -18.61 36.91
C LYS A 462 24.78 -17.45 37.09
N GLN A 463 24.94 -16.62 38.10
CA GLN A 463 24.07 -15.47 38.35
C GLN A 463 24.13 -14.46 37.19
N ARG A 464 25.34 -14.16 36.68
CA ARG A 464 25.54 -13.26 35.54
C ARG A 464 24.89 -13.83 34.27
N LEU A 465 25.08 -15.13 34.02
CA LEU A 465 24.53 -15.81 32.86
C LEU A 465 23.00 -15.92 32.93
N GLN A 466 22.44 -16.20 34.11
CA GLN A 466 21.00 -16.17 34.34
C GLN A 466 20.41 -14.78 34.04
N THR A 467 21.07 -13.73 34.53
CA THR A 467 20.66 -12.34 34.30
C THR A 467 20.73 -11.99 32.82
N LYS A 468 21.82 -12.37 32.13
CA LYS A 468 22.02 -12.11 30.70
C LYS A 468 21.00 -12.83 29.83
N MET A 469 20.67 -14.09 30.15
CA MET A 469 19.62 -14.85 29.45
C MET A 469 18.20 -14.53 29.94
N ARG A 470 18.05 -13.72 31.00
CA ARG A 470 16.77 -13.30 31.59
C ARG A 470 15.85 -14.46 31.97
N LEU A 471 16.42 -15.58 32.43
CA LEU A 471 15.67 -16.79 32.80
C LEU A 471 15.20 -16.78 34.25
N LEU A 472 13.98 -17.28 34.49
CA LEU A 472 13.48 -17.54 35.84
C LEU A 472 14.29 -18.67 36.50
N ASN A 473 14.45 -18.62 37.83
CA ASN A 473 15.23 -19.62 38.59
C ASN A 473 14.84 -21.06 38.24
N ARG A 474 13.53 -21.37 38.21
CA ARG A 474 12.99 -22.70 37.89
C ARG A 474 13.34 -23.20 36.49
N GLU A 475 13.55 -22.29 35.53
CA GLU A 475 13.95 -22.64 34.17
C GLU A 475 15.47 -22.81 34.10
N PHE A 476 16.20 -21.91 34.75
CA PHE A 476 17.65 -21.89 34.78
C PHE A 476 18.26 -23.11 35.48
N GLU A 477 17.65 -23.58 36.57
CA GLU A 477 18.07 -24.79 37.31
C GLU A 477 18.11 -26.07 36.46
N LYS A 478 17.39 -26.08 35.32
CA LYS A 478 17.36 -27.24 34.42
C LYS A 478 18.56 -27.32 33.48
N TYR A 479 19.36 -26.26 33.39
CA TYR A 479 20.55 -26.21 32.56
C TYR A 479 21.72 -26.91 33.24
N ARG A 480 22.57 -27.55 32.42
CA ARG A 480 23.88 -28.04 32.85
C ARG A 480 24.97 -27.29 32.10
N PHE A 481 26.13 -27.13 32.74
CA PHE A 481 27.19 -26.27 32.24
C PHE A 481 28.45 -27.08 32.01
N SER A 482 29.14 -26.83 30.90
CA SER A 482 30.41 -27.50 30.59
C SER A 482 31.37 -26.53 29.92
N ILE A 483 32.66 -26.65 30.22
CA ILE A 483 33.72 -25.95 29.49
C ILE A 483 34.21 -26.86 28.36
N PHE A 484 34.21 -26.33 27.15
CA PHE A 484 34.68 -26.99 25.95
C PHE A 484 35.99 -26.37 25.47
N ASN A 485 36.84 -27.18 24.84
CA ASN A 485 37.92 -26.74 23.97
C ASN A 485 37.73 -27.43 22.61
N GLY A 486 37.38 -26.63 21.60
CA GLY A 486 36.91 -27.15 20.34
C GLY A 486 35.61 -27.94 20.53
N SER A 487 35.62 -29.20 20.13
CA SER A 487 34.51 -30.14 20.29
C SER A 487 34.60 -30.99 21.57
N LYS A 488 35.68 -30.89 22.34
CA LYS A 488 35.93 -31.74 23.52
C LYS A 488 35.48 -31.03 24.80
N VAL A 489 34.68 -31.72 25.62
CA VAL A 489 34.38 -31.29 27.00
C VAL A 489 35.63 -31.48 27.85
N ILE A 490 36.13 -30.39 28.45
CA ILE A 490 37.26 -30.45 29.39
C ILE A 490 36.78 -30.57 30.82
N SER A 491 35.71 -29.84 31.17
CA SER A 491 35.18 -29.81 32.54
C SER A 491 33.67 -29.70 32.53
N ARG A 492 33.01 -30.36 33.48
CA ARG A 492 31.60 -30.12 33.82
C ARG A 492 31.56 -29.18 35.01
N CYS A 493 30.83 -28.08 34.88
CA CYS A 493 30.78 -27.06 35.89
C CYS A 493 29.61 -27.34 36.85
N ASP A 494 29.94 -27.65 38.09
CA ASP A 494 29.01 -27.75 39.21
C ASP A 494 29.33 -26.69 40.27
N ASP A 495 28.60 -26.71 41.38
CA ASP A 495 28.83 -25.76 42.49
C ASP A 495 30.15 -26.01 43.23
N ASN A 496 30.79 -27.17 42.99
CA ASN A 496 32.08 -27.54 43.54
C ASN A 496 33.24 -27.22 42.58
N MET A 497 32.96 -26.64 41.41
CA MET A 497 34.01 -26.22 40.49
C MET A 497 34.92 -25.21 41.20
N GLY A 498 36.23 -25.38 41.01
CA GLY A 498 37.22 -24.42 41.46
C GLY A 498 36.96 -23.01 40.92
N ARG A 499 37.68 -22.04 41.46
CA ARG A 499 37.57 -20.64 41.01
C ARG A 499 38.03 -20.49 39.57
N ILE A 500 37.43 -19.56 38.83
CA ILE A 500 37.73 -19.33 37.42
C ILE A 500 39.16 -18.82 37.25
N ASN A 501 39.99 -19.54 36.50
CA ASN A 501 41.33 -19.08 36.14
C ASN A 501 41.34 -18.48 34.73
N VAL A 502 41.21 -17.15 34.64
CA VAL A 502 41.26 -16.42 33.37
C VAL A 502 42.55 -16.67 32.57
N ASN A 503 43.70 -16.94 33.21
CA ASN A 503 44.95 -17.19 32.50
C ASN A 503 44.93 -18.53 31.74
N GLU A 504 44.27 -19.54 32.29
CA GLU A 504 44.03 -20.81 31.59
C GLU A 504 43.09 -20.63 30.40
N LEU A 505 42.07 -19.78 30.55
CA LEU A 505 41.17 -19.43 29.45
C LEU A 505 41.90 -18.66 28.34
N LYS A 506 42.79 -17.73 28.70
CA LYS A 506 43.63 -16.95 27.77
C LYS A 506 44.58 -17.83 26.95
N LEU A 507 45.16 -18.87 27.56
CA LEU A 507 46.06 -19.80 26.87
C LEU A 507 45.37 -20.64 25.78
N VAL A 508 44.04 -20.80 25.87
CA VAL A 508 43.22 -21.67 25.00
C VAL A 508 42.12 -20.85 24.28
N GLN A 509 42.25 -19.53 24.28
CA GLN A 509 41.21 -18.56 23.94
C GLN A 509 40.54 -18.80 22.58
N SER A 510 41.31 -19.18 21.57
CA SER A 510 40.79 -19.37 20.22
C SER A 510 39.85 -20.55 20.09
N THR A 511 39.77 -21.44 21.09
CA THR A 511 38.94 -22.65 21.02
C THR A 511 38.11 -22.95 22.26
N CYS A 512 38.28 -22.19 23.36
CA CYS A 512 37.55 -22.41 24.60
C CYS A 512 36.17 -21.72 24.60
N TRP A 513 35.12 -22.43 25.05
CA TRP A 513 33.77 -21.86 25.17
C TRP A 513 32.95 -22.53 26.29
N LEU A 514 31.98 -21.80 26.84
CA LEU A 514 31.05 -22.30 27.85
C LEU A 514 29.79 -22.84 27.19
N GLY A 515 29.51 -24.12 27.38
CA GLY A 515 28.33 -24.80 26.88
C GLY A 515 27.18 -24.81 27.88
N LEU A 516 25.97 -24.58 27.36
CA LEU A 516 24.69 -24.67 28.06
C LEU A 516 23.89 -25.89 27.57
N GLU A 517 23.86 -26.97 28.35
CA GLU A 517 23.09 -28.17 28.00
C GLU A 517 21.59 -27.86 28.12
N LEU A 518 20.87 -28.05 27.03
CA LEU A 518 19.43 -27.90 27.02
C LEU A 518 18.73 -29.01 27.84
N PRO A 519 17.71 -28.66 28.62
CA PRO A 519 16.87 -29.64 29.29
C PRO A 519 16.30 -30.67 28.30
N SER A 520 16.14 -31.92 28.74
CA SER A 520 15.67 -33.04 27.88
C SER A 520 14.30 -32.83 27.21
N THR A 521 13.43 -31.97 27.77
CA THR A 521 12.13 -31.59 27.19
C THR A 521 12.23 -30.51 26.11
N SER A 522 13.34 -29.78 26.06
CA SER A 522 13.63 -28.74 25.06
C SER A 522 14.48 -29.22 23.90
N ASN A 523 14.88 -30.49 23.87
CA ASN A 523 15.55 -31.09 22.71
C ASN A 523 14.59 -31.03 21.50
N PRO A 524 14.93 -30.28 20.43
CA PRO A 524 14.19 -30.37 19.18
C PRO A 524 14.53 -31.73 18.57
N ARG A 525 13.80 -32.79 18.93
CA ARG A 525 13.91 -34.09 18.28
C ARG A 525 13.62 -33.89 16.80
N LYS A 526 14.64 -34.05 15.93
CA LYS A 526 14.57 -34.24 14.48
C LYS A 526 13.25 -33.75 13.85
N THR A 527 12.96 -32.45 13.92
CA THR A 527 11.79 -31.91 13.22
C THR A 527 12.18 -31.67 11.77
N ARG A 528 11.63 -32.54 10.93
CA ARG A 528 11.43 -32.39 9.49
C ARG A 528 11.18 -30.92 9.12
N LYS A 529 11.75 -30.53 7.98
CA LYS A 529 11.35 -29.36 7.17
C LYS A 529 9.84 -29.10 7.31
N SER A 530 9.44 -28.06 8.02
CA SER A 530 8.12 -27.46 7.93
C SER A 530 8.23 -26.01 8.36
N LEU A 531 8.40 -25.15 7.36
CA LEU A 531 8.02 -23.76 7.45
C LEU A 531 6.49 -23.69 7.71
N PHE A 532 6.07 -22.70 8.50
CA PHE A 532 4.68 -22.31 8.78
C PHE A 532 3.82 -23.27 9.62
N SER A 533 3.65 -22.93 10.89
CA SER A 533 2.33 -23.01 11.54
C SER A 533 2.28 -22.05 12.73
N GLU A 534 1.66 -20.89 12.55
CA GLU A 534 1.10 -20.13 13.68
C GLU A 534 0.01 -21.00 14.34
N LYS A 535 0.02 -21.08 15.66
CA LYS A 535 -1.07 -21.74 16.39
C LYS A 535 -2.20 -20.74 16.63
N PRO A 536 -3.47 -21.12 16.44
CA PRO A 536 -4.60 -20.24 16.69
C PRO A 536 -4.76 -19.95 18.19
N ILE A 537 -5.05 -18.69 18.50
CA ILE A 537 -5.48 -18.23 19.83
C ILE A 537 -6.91 -18.73 20.05
N ARG A 538 -7.15 -19.48 21.14
CA ARG A 538 -8.50 -19.75 21.63
C ARG A 538 -8.93 -18.56 22.50
N ILE A 539 -10.03 -17.94 22.13
CA ILE A 539 -10.76 -16.99 22.98
C ILE A 539 -11.69 -17.86 23.85
N ASN A 540 -11.57 -17.74 25.16
CA ASN A 540 -12.59 -18.21 26.11
C ASN A 540 -13.60 -17.10 26.33
#